data_AF-A0A7W2QLX1-F1
#
_entry.id   AF-A0A7W2QLX1-F1
#
_cell.length_a   1.000
_cell.length_b   1.000
_cell.length_c   1.000
_cell.angle_alpha   90.00
_cell.angle_beta   90.00
_cell.angle_gamma   90.00
#
_symmetry.space_group_name_H-M   'P 1'
#
loop_
_entity.id
_entity.type
_entity.pdbx_description
1 polymer ?
#
loop_
_entity_poly.entity_id
_entity_poly.type
_entity_poly.pdbx_seq_one_letter_code
_entity_poly.pdbx_strand_id
1 'polypeptide(L)'
;MQRRKELALRILVLIEDMDRGSGVDERNVSNNIGGSPAAFEVDIHYHLGLLASGGFLRVEMQPSTSVSIYHMTWAGHDLLDKLVKEVQ
;
A
#
# COMPACT_ATOMS: atom_id res chain seq x y z
N MET A 1 14.30 -3.10 9.05
CA MET A 1 13.21 -2.11 9.13
C MET A 1 12.16 -2.60 10.10
N GLN A 2 11.50 -1.69 10.83
CA GLN A 2 10.48 -2.04 11.82
C GLN A 2 9.09 -1.90 11.19
N ARG A 3 8.18 -2.83 11.51
CA ARG A 3 6.76 -2.73 11.13
C ARG A 3 6.14 -1.49 11.77
N ARG A 4 5.55 -0.61 10.95
CA ARG A 4 4.85 0.61 11.36
C ARG A 4 3.37 0.51 10.98
N LYS A 5 2.51 0.25 11.97
CA LYS A 5 1.06 0.10 11.75
C LYS A 5 0.43 1.34 11.11
N GLU A 6 0.82 2.54 11.55
CA GLU A 6 0.31 3.81 11.00
C GLU A 6 0.63 3.97 9.52
N LEU A 7 1.84 3.56 9.09
CA LEU A 7 2.22 3.63 7.67
C LEU A 7 1.42 2.60 6.86
N ALA A 8 1.26 1.38 7.37
CA ALA A 8 0.41 0.38 6.72
C ALA A 8 -1.04 0.86 6.58
N LEU A 9 -1.61 1.49 7.62
CA LEU A 9 -2.94 2.10 7.57
C LEU A 9 -3.01 3.18 6.49
N ARG A 10 -2.05 4.12 6.45
CA ARG A 10 -1.99 5.17 5.43
C ARG A 10 -1.89 4.62 4.01
N ILE A 11 -1.10 3.56 3.80
CA ILE A 11 -1.01 2.87 2.50
C ILE A 11 -2.35 2.28 2.11
N LEU A 12 -3.02 1.55 3.01
CA LEU A 12 -4.29 0.89 2.72
C LEU A 12 -5.40 1.90 2.41
N VAL A 13 -5.52 2.97 3.19
CA VAL A 13 -6.48 4.07 2.93
C VAL A 13 -6.23 4.68 1.55
N LEU A 14 -4.96 4.98 1.23
CA LEU A 14 -4.63 5.58 -0.06
C LEU A 14 -4.98 4.65 -1.23
N ILE A 15 -4.65 3.36 -1.11
CA ILE A 15 -4.96 2.40 -2.18
C ILE A 15 -6.47 2.26 -2.31
N GLU A 16 -7.24 2.17 -1.22
CA GLU A 16 -8.70 2.11 -1.27
C GLU A 16 -9.31 3.34 -1.95
N ASP A 17 -8.86 4.55 -1.59
CA ASP A 17 -9.36 5.80 -2.19
C ASP A 17 -9.03 5.92 -3.68
N MET A 18 -7.91 5.35 -4.12
CA MET A 18 -7.40 5.46 -5.48
C MET A 18 -7.77 4.28 -6.39
N ASP A 19 -8.05 3.10 -5.83
CA ASP A 19 -8.36 1.88 -6.58
C ASP A 19 -9.77 1.96 -7.16
N ARG A 20 -9.87 2.62 -8.31
CA ARG A 20 -11.10 2.72 -9.12
C ARG A 20 -11.31 1.49 -10.01
N GLY A 21 -10.84 0.33 -9.58
CA GLY A 21 -10.87 -0.93 -10.31
C GLY A 21 -9.67 -1.17 -11.24
N SER A 22 -8.80 -0.18 -11.43
CA SER A 22 -7.57 -0.29 -12.23
C SER A 22 -6.32 -0.58 -11.40
N GLY A 23 -6.42 -0.59 -10.07
CA GLY A 23 -5.27 -0.64 -9.18
C GLY A 23 -4.48 0.67 -9.14
N VAL A 24 -3.48 0.69 -8.26
CA VAL A 24 -2.70 1.88 -7.94
C VAL A 24 -1.22 1.61 -8.20
N ASP A 25 -0.64 2.44 -9.05
CA ASP A 25 0.78 2.44 -9.38
C ASP A 25 1.65 2.75 -8.15
N GLU A 26 2.71 1.97 -7.92
CA GLU A 26 3.69 2.15 -6.85
C GLU A 26 4.23 3.58 -6.70
N ARG A 27 4.44 4.26 -7.83
CA ARG A 27 4.92 5.64 -7.87
C ARG A 27 3.85 6.58 -7.35
N ASN A 28 2.58 6.32 -7.66
CA ASN A 28 1.47 7.09 -7.13
C ASN A 28 1.31 6.87 -5.62
N VAL A 29 1.51 5.65 -5.12
CA VAL A 29 1.53 5.38 -3.68
C VAL A 29 2.62 6.22 -3.00
N SER A 30 3.84 6.14 -3.52
CA SER A 30 5.00 6.85 -2.95
C SER A 30 4.80 8.37 -2.97
N ASN A 31 4.31 8.91 -4.08
CA ASN A 31 4.09 10.35 -4.26
C ASN A 31 3.00 10.92 -3.33
N ASN A 32 1.93 10.17 -3.06
CA ASN A 32 0.78 10.66 -2.30
C ASN A 32 0.86 10.41 -0.79
N ILE A 33 1.61 9.41 -0.34
CA ILE A 33 1.88 9.24 1.10
C ILE A 33 2.80 10.35 1.63
N GLY A 34 3.61 10.95 0.76
CA GLY A 34 4.40 12.13 1.06
C GLY A 34 5.62 11.84 1.94
N GLY A 35 6.76 12.39 1.55
CA GLY A 35 8.04 12.28 2.26
C GLY A 35 9.18 12.06 1.27
N SER A 36 10.13 13.00 1.21
CA SER A 36 11.42 12.76 0.55
C SER A 36 12.51 12.91 1.61
N PRO A 37 12.97 11.75 2.11
CA PRO A 37 14.30 11.23 1.74
C PRO A 37 14.17 9.80 1.20
N ALA A 38 15.17 9.31 0.46
CA ALA A 38 15.22 7.93 -0.05
C ALA A 38 14.92 6.85 1.02
N ALA A 39 15.20 7.12 2.31
CA ALA A 39 14.85 6.22 3.42
C ALA A 39 13.33 6.00 3.59
N PHE A 40 12.51 7.01 3.28
CA PHE A 40 11.05 6.91 3.36
C PHE A 40 10.48 6.06 2.22
N GLU A 41 11.07 6.13 1.02
CA GLU A 41 10.72 5.25 -0.08
C GLU A 41 11.02 3.78 0.23
N VAL A 42 12.15 3.48 0.88
CA VAL A 42 12.48 2.10 1.27
C VAL A 42 11.49 1.60 2.35
N ASP A 43 11.10 2.46 3.29
CA ASP A 43 10.05 2.13 4.28
C ASP A 43 8.71 1.82 3.58
N ILE A 44 8.30 2.61 2.58
CA ILE A 44 7.06 2.38 1.83
C ILE A 44 7.13 1.04 1.07
N HIS A 45 8.20 0.79 0.31
CA HIS A 45 8.36 -0.46 -0.44
C HIS A 45 8.37 -1.67 0.50
N TYR A 46 9.01 -1.57 1.66
CA TYR A 46 8.99 -2.63 2.68
C TYR A 46 7.55 -2.94 3.14
N HIS A 47 6.74 -1.91 3.41
CA HIS A 47 5.36 -2.11 3.86
C HIS A 47 4.43 -2.59 2.74
N LEU A 48 4.62 -2.13 1.51
CA LEU A 48 3.92 -2.68 0.33
C LEU A 48 4.23 -4.17 0.16
N GLY A 49 5.50 -4.56 0.27
CA GLY A 49 5.93 -5.95 0.24
C GLY A 49 5.32 -6.79 1.38
N LEU A 50 5.26 -6.27 2.61
CA LEU A 50 4.59 -6.94 3.72
C LEU A 50 3.09 -7.12 3.50
N LEU A 51 2.41 -6.08 3.00
CA LEU A 51 0.97 -6.12 2.75
C LEU A 51 0.64 -7.10 1.60
N ALA A 52 1.46 -7.08 0.55
CA ALA A 52 1.34 -8.01 -0.58
C ALA A 52 1.60 -9.46 -0.17
N SER A 53 2.72 -9.73 0.52
CA SER A 53 3.05 -11.08 1.00
C SER A 53 2.06 -11.61 2.03
N GLY A 54 1.43 -10.72 2.81
CA GLY A 54 0.33 -11.07 3.72
C GLY A 54 -1.02 -11.30 3.04
N GLY A 55 -1.12 -11.12 1.72
CA GLY A 55 -2.36 -11.29 0.96
C GLY A 55 -3.36 -10.15 1.11
N PHE A 56 -2.96 -9.04 1.70
CA PHE A 56 -3.79 -7.84 1.88
C PHE A 56 -3.82 -6.98 0.61
N LEU A 57 -2.77 -7.05 -0.19
CA LEU A 57 -2.70 -6.45 -1.52
C LEU A 57 -2.42 -7.52 -2.57
N ARG A 58 -3.07 -7.42 -3.73
CA ARG A 58 -2.65 -8.12 -4.95
C ARG A 58 -1.69 -7.23 -5.71
N VAL A 59 -0.62 -7.80 -6.24
CA VAL A 59 0.38 -7.08 -7.05
C VAL A 59 0.38 -7.62 -8.46
N GLU A 60 0.25 -6.72 -9.42
CA GLU A 60 0.40 -7.00 -10.85
C GLU A 60 1.56 -6.18 -11.41
N MET A 61 2.49 -6.81 -12.10
CA MET A 61 3.59 -6.09 -12.74
C MET A 61 3.16 -5.67 -14.15
N GLN A 62 3.16 -4.36 -14.41
CA GLN A 62 2.85 -3.84 -15.74
C GLN A 62 4.00 -4.18 -16.71
N PRO A 63 3.77 -4.99 -17.77
CA PRO A 63 4.87 -5.53 -18.58
C PRO A 63 5.70 -4.48 -19.34
N SER A 64 5.09 -3.36 -19.70
CA SER A 64 5.73 -2.30 -20.49
C SER A 64 6.60 -1.35 -19.67
N THR A 65 6.40 -1.29 -18.35
CA THR A 65 7.04 -0.31 -17.47
C THR A 65 7.78 -0.96 -16.31
N SER A 66 7.57 -2.26 -16.07
CA SER A 66 8.02 -3.00 -14.89
C SER A 66 7.55 -2.38 -13.57
N VAL A 67 6.45 -1.63 -13.61
CA VAL A 67 5.88 -0.96 -12.44
C VAL A 67 4.88 -1.88 -11.76
N SER A 68 4.94 -1.93 -10.44
CA SER A 68 3.98 -2.66 -9.61
C SER A 68 2.66 -1.89 -9.52
N ILE A 69 1.56 -2.57 -9.83
CA ILE A 69 0.19 -2.11 -9.66
C ILE A 69 -0.40 -2.88 -8.48
N TYR A 70 -0.86 -2.14 -7.47
CA TYR A 70 -1.42 -2.69 -6.25
C TYR A 70 -2.95 -2.60 -6.27
N HIS A 71 -3.61 -3.70 -5.90
CA HIS A 71 -5.07 -3.75 -5.73
C HIS A 71 -5.41 -4.21 -4.32
N MET A 72 -6.50 -3.68 -3.78
CA MET A 72 -7.03 -4.18 -2.52
C MET A 72 -7.60 -5.60 -2.69
N THR A 73 -7.31 -6.48 -1.74
CA THR A 73 -8.03 -7.75 -1.61
C THR A 73 -9.14 -7.59 -0.56
N TRP A 74 -10.07 -8.56 -0.51
CA TRP A 74 -11.06 -8.63 0.57
C TRP A 74 -10.40 -8.65 1.96
N ALA A 75 -9.31 -9.42 2.12
CA ALA A 75 -8.55 -9.45 3.36
C ALA A 75 -7.89 -8.09 3.67
N GLY A 76 -7.52 -7.32 2.65
CA GLY A 76 -7.05 -5.95 2.77
C GLY A 76 -8.11 -5.02 3.36
N HIS A 77 -9.35 -5.07 2.84
CA HIS A 77 -10.46 -4.28 3.37
C HIS A 77 -10.78 -4.68 4.83
N ASP A 78 -10.83 -5.97 5.13
CA ASP A 78 -11.03 -6.46 6.50
C ASP A 78 -9.93 -5.97 7.47
N LEU A 79 -8.68 -5.88 6.99
CA LEU A 79 -7.56 -5.35 7.77
C LEU A 79 -7.70 -3.85 7.97
N LEU A 80 -8.08 -3.11 6.94
CA LEU A 80 -8.29 -1.67 7.01
C LEU A 80 -9.37 -1.31 8.04
N ASP A 81 -10.52 -1.99 7.99
CA ASP A 81 -11.61 -1.81 8.96
C ASP A 81 -11.16 -2.06 10.41
N LYS A 82 -10.29 -3.05 10.62
CA LYS A 82 -9.71 -3.35 11.96
C LYS A 82 -8.77 -2.23 12.40
N LEU A 83 -7.89 -1.76 11.51
CA LEU A 83 -6.91 -0.73 11.83
C LEU A 83 -7.57 0.64 12.11
N VAL A 84 -8.63 0.99 11.36
CA VAL A 84 -9.39 2.23 11.61
C VAL A 84 -10.02 2.22 13.00
N LYS A 85 -10.58 1.08 13.42
CA LYS A 85 -11.17 0.91 14.76
C LYS A 85 -10.15 0.95 15.89
N GLU A 86 -8.89 0.57 15.64
CA GLU A 86 -7.81 0.63 16.64
C GLU A 86 -7.31 2.06 16.89
N VAL A 87 -7.56 3.00 15.97
CA VAL A 87 -7.06 4.38 16.02
C VAL A 87 -8.12 5.38 16.51
N GLN A 88 -9.38 4.93 16.67
CA GLN A 88 -10.48 5.67 17.27
C GLN A 88 -10.55 5.49 18.79
#